data_AF-A0A0C2D9M1-F1
#
_entry.id   AF-A0A0C2D9M1-F1
#
_cell.length_a   1.000
_cell.length_b   1.000
_cell.length_c   1.000
_cell.angle_alpha   90.00
_cell.angle_beta   90.00
_cell.angle_gamma   90.00
#
_symmetry.space_group_name_H-M   'P 1'
#
loop_
_entity.id
_entity.type
_entity.pdbx_description
1 polymer ?
#
loop_
_entity_poly.entity_id
_entity_poly.type
_entity_poly.pdbx_seq_one_letter_code
_entity_poly.pdbx_strand_id
1 'polypeptide(L)'
;MIEIMGYSNVFKDKQELGSQAAMMYGISTFVCLPVGSNSEDALCLGAMWGKERALKMLHEAGFTNARMVDTPYLGESTLYVCTKE
;
A
#
# COMPACT_ATOMS: atom_id res chain seq x y z
N MET A 1 4.36 8.46 -5.81
CA MET A 1 3.54 8.18 -4.62
C MET A 1 4.36 7.28 -3.70
N ILE A 2 4.55 7.66 -2.44
CA ILE A 2 5.25 6.83 -1.44
C ILE A 2 4.19 6.15 -0.59
N GLU A 3 4.31 4.84 -0.43
CA GLU A 3 3.36 4.01 0.32
C GLU A 3 4.10 3.03 1.23
N ILE A 4 3.38 2.46 2.19
CA ILE A 4 3.88 1.34 2.99
C ILE A 4 4.00 0.10 2.08
N MET A 5 5.14 -0.59 2.18
CA MET A 5 5.36 -1.85 1.49
C MET A 5 4.46 -2.92 2.12
N GLY A 6 3.61 -3.53 1.31
CA GLY A 6 2.82 -4.68 1.75
C GLY A 6 2.35 -5.55 0.60
N TYR A 7 1.81 -6.71 0.94
CA TYR A 7 1.30 -7.74 0.03
C TYR A 7 -0.20 -7.94 0.14
N SER A 8 -0.90 -7.12 0.94
CA SER A 8 -2.32 -7.31 1.30
C SER A 8 -2.61 -8.64 2.00
N ASN A 9 -1.57 -9.26 2.59
CA ASN A 9 -1.65 -10.60 3.14
C ASN A 9 -0.79 -10.69 4.38
N VAL A 10 -1.46 -10.67 5.55
CA VAL A 10 -0.83 -10.76 6.88
C VAL A 10 0.26 -11.82 6.96
N PHE A 11 0.07 -12.99 6.34
CA PHE A 11 1.05 -14.07 6.41
C PHE A 11 2.33 -13.73 5.64
N LYS A 12 2.20 -13.22 4.40
CA LYS A 12 3.34 -12.76 3.59
C LYS A 12 4.01 -11.54 4.21
N ASP A 13 3.21 -10.57 4.66
CA ASP A 13 3.70 -9.35 5.30
C ASP A 13 4.49 -9.67 6.57
N LYS A 14 4.06 -10.67 7.35
CA LYS A 14 4.81 -11.15 8.52
C LYS A 14 6.13 -11.83 8.14
N GLN A 15 6.19 -12.55 7.02
CA GLN A 15 7.44 -13.17 6.56
C GLN A 15 8.49 -12.11 6.18
N GLU A 16 8.04 -11.01 5.58
CA GLU A 16 8.91 -9.96 5.05
C GLU A 16 9.26 -8.89 6.09
N LEU A 17 8.30 -8.46 6.91
CA LEU A 17 8.45 -7.37 7.89
C LEU A 17 8.57 -7.87 9.35
N GLY A 18 8.44 -9.17 9.59
CA GLY A 18 8.50 -9.75 10.92
C GLY A 18 7.39 -9.23 11.85
N SER A 19 7.78 -8.80 13.06
CA SER A 19 6.83 -8.27 14.07
C SER A 19 6.26 -6.90 13.68
N GLN A 20 6.93 -6.13 12.82
CA GLN A 20 6.45 -4.82 12.38
C GLN A 20 5.17 -4.91 11.56
N ALA A 21 4.95 -6.04 10.85
CA ALA A 21 3.69 -6.30 10.17
C ALA A 21 2.48 -6.14 11.11
N ALA A 22 2.56 -6.65 12.34
CA ALA A 22 1.46 -6.54 13.31
C ALA A 22 1.20 -5.09 13.70
N MET A 23 2.25 -4.28 13.86
CA MET A 23 2.13 -2.84 14.12
C MET A 23 1.45 -2.14 12.94
N MET A 24 1.87 -2.41 11.70
CA MET A 24 1.29 -1.77 10.51
C MET A 24 -0.18 -2.14 10.29
N TYR A 25 -0.56 -3.40 10.52
CA TYR A 25 -1.97 -3.80 10.53
C TYR A 25 -2.76 -3.17 11.68
N GLY A 26 -2.12 -2.96 12.84
CA GLY A 26 -2.68 -2.16 13.93
C GLY A 26 -2.97 -0.73 13.50
N ILE A 27 -2.00 -0.03 12.91
CA ILE A 27 -2.18 1.34 12.37
C ILE A 27 -3.31 1.36 11.33
N SER A 28 -3.33 0.38 10.42
CA SER A 28 -4.40 0.24 9.44
C SER A 28 -5.79 0.16 10.08
N THR A 29 -5.92 -0.63 11.14
CA THR A 29 -7.19 -0.92 11.84
C THR A 29 -7.65 0.26 12.69
N PHE A 30 -6.74 0.91 13.39
CA PHE A 30 -7.08 1.97 14.36
C PHE A 30 -7.06 3.38 13.77
N VAL A 31 -6.44 3.58 12.60
CA VAL A 31 -6.28 4.91 11.99
C VAL A 31 -6.79 4.93 10.55
N CYS A 32 -6.17 4.18 9.64
CA CYS A 32 -6.41 4.35 8.21
C CYS A 32 -7.83 3.95 7.79
N LEU A 33 -8.33 2.81 8.28
CA LEU A 33 -9.67 2.34 7.97
C LEU A 33 -10.74 3.25 8.58
N PRO A 34 -10.72 3.60 9.89
CA PRO A 34 -11.70 4.53 10.45
C PRO A 34 -11.75 5.90 9.76
N VAL A 35 -10.59 6.42 9.33
CA VAL A 35 -10.52 7.73 8.65
C VAL A 35 -10.93 7.62 7.18
N GLY A 36 -10.47 6.58 6.46
CA GLY A 36 -10.67 6.42 5.02
C GLY A 36 -11.99 5.78 4.61
N SER A 37 -12.69 5.12 5.53
CA SER A 37 -13.96 4.43 5.28
C SER A 37 -15.19 5.27 5.65
N ASN A 38 -15.19 6.55 5.28
CA ASN A 38 -16.23 7.53 5.64
C ASN A 38 -17.27 7.80 4.53
N SER A 39 -17.30 6.97 3.49
CA SER A 39 -18.30 7.06 2.41
C SER A 39 -18.76 5.68 1.96
N GLU A 40 -19.94 5.62 1.35
CA GLU A 40 -20.53 4.35 0.87
C GLU A 40 -19.68 3.69 -0.22
N ASP A 41 -18.98 4.49 -1.01
CA ASP A 41 -18.07 4.07 -2.08
C ASP A 41 -16.61 3.86 -1.61
N ALA A 42 -16.34 3.99 -0.31
CA ALA A 42 -14.99 3.83 0.21
C ALA A 42 -14.47 2.40 0.02
N LEU A 43 -13.28 2.29 -0.57
CA LEU A 43 -12.66 0.98 -0.88
C LEU A 43 -12.03 0.28 0.33
N CYS A 44 -11.97 0.94 1.50
CA CYS A 44 -11.49 0.37 2.76
C CYS A 44 -10.14 -0.35 2.64
N LEU A 45 -9.16 0.29 1.97
CA LEU A 45 -7.90 -0.33 1.59
C LEU A 45 -6.96 -0.53 2.79
N GLY A 46 -6.94 0.42 3.70
CA GLY A 46 -6.03 0.42 4.85
C GLY A 46 -4.57 0.71 4.45
N ALA A 47 -3.68 0.72 5.46
CA ALA A 47 -2.25 0.97 5.25
C ALA A 47 -1.56 -0.19 4.52
N MET A 48 -1.98 -1.43 4.78
CA MET A 48 -1.39 -2.66 4.22
C MET A 48 -2.10 -3.14 2.95
N TRP A 49 -2.57 -2.23 2.11
CA TRP A 49 -3.43 -2.52 0.95
C TRP A 49 -2.77 -3.28 -0.21
N GLY A 50 -1.43 -3.35 -0.22
CA GLY A 50 -0.66 -4.23 -1.07
C GLY A 50 -0.16 -3.61 -2.38
N LYS A 51 1.07 -3.95 -2.73
CA LYS A 51 1.77 -3.39 -3.90
C LYS A 51 1.16 -3.76 -5.23
N GLU A 52 0.70 -5.01 -5.37
CA GLU A 52 0.10 -5.48 -6.62
C GLU A 52 -1.23 -4.77 -6.87
N ARG A 53 -1.99 -4.51 -5.81
CA ARG A 53 -3.24 -3.76 -5.89
C ARG A 53 -2.97 -2.29 -6.23
N ALA A 54 -1.95 -1.68 -5.63
CA ALA A 54 -1.55 -0.31 -5.94
C ALA A 54 -1.19 -0.15 -7.43
N LEU A 55 -0.32 -1.01 -7.98
CA LEU A 55 0.04 -0.98 -9.39
C LEU A 55 -1.18 -1.18 -10.31
N LYS A 56 -2.04 -2.14 -9.98
CA LYS A 56 -3.27 -2.38 -10.74
C LYS A 56 -4.14 -1.13 -10.79
N MET A 57 -4.38 -0.49 -9.65
CA MET A 57 -5.22 0.71 -9.57
C MET A 57 -4.60 1.92 -10.29
N LEU A 58 -3.27 2.05 -10.28
CA LEU A 58 -2.58 3.09 -11.04
C LEU A 58 -2.78 2.89 -12.55
N HIS A 59 -2.69 1.66 -13.05
CA HIS A 59 -2.99 1.36 -14.44
C HIS A 59 -4.46 1.59 -14.80
N GLU A 60 -5.39 1.19 -13.93
CA GLU A 60 -6.83 1.44 -14.11
C GLU A 60 -7.17 2.94 -14.12
N ALA A 61 -6.40 3.77 -13.41
CA ALA A 61 -6.51 5.22 -13.43
C ALA A 61 -5.95 5.88 -14.72
N GLY A 62 -5.36 5.10 -15.62
CA GLY A 62 -4.83 5.58 -16.90
C GLY A 62 -3.35 5.96 -16.90
N PHE A 63 -2.59 5.60 -15.85
CA PHE A 63 -1.13 5.68 -15.92
C PHE A 63 -0.58 4.51 -16.73
N THR A 64 -0.14 4.80 -17.96
CA THR A 64 0.38 3.79 -18.90
C THR A 64 1.73 3.22 -18.45
N ASN A 65 2.53 4.02 -17.74
CA ASN A 65 3.80 3.61 -17.19
C ASN A 65 3.81 3.86 -15.68
N ALA A 66 3.39 2.85 -14.92
CA ALA A 66 3.45 2.80 -13.47
C ALA A 66 4.40 1.70 -13.03
N ARG A 67 5.37 2.03 -12.18
CA ARG A 67 6.37 1.06 -11.68
C ARG A 67 6.80 1.38 -10.26
N MET A 68 7.21 0.34 -9.54
CA MET A 68 7.89 0.47 -8.27
C MET A 68 9.36 0.79 -8.47
N VAL A 69 9.91 1.60 -7.57
CA VAL A 69 11.32 1.92 -7.46
C VAL A 69 11.78 1.58 -6.05
N ASP A 70 12.88 0.84 -5.95
CA ASP A 70 13.47 0.49 -4.66
C ASP A 70 13.97 1.73 -3.94
N THR A 71 13.67 1.79 -2.64
CA THR A 71 14.04 2.91 -1.77
C THR A 71 14.93 2.41 -0.64
N PRO A 72 16.24 2.19 -0.88
CA PRO A 72 17.13 1.54 0.09
C PRO A 72 17.27 2.29 1.43
N TYR A 73 16.91 3.57 1.47
CA TYR A 73 16.96 4.40 2.68
C TYR A 73 15.58 4.60 3.35
N LEU A 74 14.50 4.11 2.74
CA LEU A 74 13.13 4.18 3.28
C LEU A 74 12.63 2.75 3.49
N GLY A 75 13.08 2.13 4.59
CA GLY A 75 13.05 0.68 4.81
C GLY A 75 11.73 -0.02 4.48
N GLU A 76 10.62 0.38 5.11
CA GLU A 76 9.30 -0.26 4.95
C GLU A 76 8.40 0.45 3.93
N SER A 77 8.97 1.32 3.10
CA SER A 77 8.20 2.08 2.11
C SER A 77 8.56 1.64 0.69
N THR A 78 7.66 1.91 -0.24
CA THR A 78 7.90 1.76 -1.67
C THR A 78 7.53 3.05 -2.39
N LEU A 79 8.29 3.37 -3.44
CA LEU A 79 8.03 4.53 -4.28
C LEU A 79 7.42 4.06 -5.61
N TYR A 80 6.18 4.45 -5.87
CA TYR A 80 5.56 4.34 -7.20
C TYR A 80 5.89 5.58 -8.03
N VAL A 81 6.50 5.37 -9.18
CA VAL A 81 6.73 6.39 -10.21
C VAL A 81 5.79 6.10 -11.37
N CYS A 82 4.95 7.09 -11.69
CA CYS A 82 3.92 6.96 -12.72
C CYS A 82 4.03 8.13 -13.69
N THR A 83 3.95 7.86 -14.99
CA THR A 83 3.80 8.89 -16.03
C THR A 83 2.51 8.66 -16.81
N LYS A 84 1.85 9.76 -17.16
CA LYS A 84 0.71 9.78 -18.07
C LYS A 84 1.17 10.39 -19.39
N GLU A 85 0.76 9.79 -20.50
CA GLU A 85 0.94 10.35 -21.85
C GLU A 85 -0.04 11.50 -22.10
#